data_AF-A0A381ZNN6-F1
#
_entry.id   AF-A0A381ZNN6-F1
#
_cell.length_a   1.000
_cell.length_b   1.000
_cell.length_c   1.000
_cell.angle_alpha   90.00
_cell.angle_beta   90.00
_cell.angle_gamma   90.00
#
_symmetry.space_group_name_H-M   'P 1'
#
loop_
_entity.id
_entity.type
_entity.pdbx_description
1 polymer ?
#
loop_
_entity_poly.entity_id
_entity_poly.type
_entity_poly.pdbx_seq_one_letter_code
_entity_poly.pdbx_strand_id
1 'polypeptide(L)'
;MKEKTKGGIIITDDVVERAQVASTCGLVLALGPDCYRDKERYPKGPWCKKGSWIIFARYAGSRIKIDGGEVRLLNDDEVLATVENPEDIFHDL
;
A
#
# COMPACT_ATOMS: atom_id res chain seq x y z
N MET A 1 1.16 -23.29 -17.97
CA MET A 1 2.28 -23.63 -17.07
C MET A 1 2.37 -22.52 -16.04
N LYS A 2 2.51 -22.83 -14.74
CA LYS A 2 2.74 -21.78 -13.71
C LYS A 2 4.07 -21.08 -13.99
N GLU A 3 4.07 -19.76 -13.89
CA GLU A 3 5.23 -18.91 -14.21
C GLU A 3 6.40 -19.26 -13.28
N LYS A 4 7.63 -19.23 -13.79
CA LYS A 4 8.84 -19.50 -12.99
C LYS A 4 9.77 -18.30 -13.02
N THR A 5 10.35 -17.96 -11.88
CA THR A 5 11.43 -16.95 -11.82
C THR A 5 12.68 -17.45 -12.54
N LYS A 6 13.62 -16.56 -12.88
CA LYS A 6 14.92 -16.92 -13.46
C LYS A 6 15.71 -17.93 -12.62
N GLY A 7 15.43 -18.03 -11.32
CA GLY A 7 16.03 -18.99 -10.39
C GLY A 7 15.24 -20.29 -10.21
N GLY A 8 14.17 -20.53 -10.98
CA GLY A 8 13.39 -21.77 -10.95
C GLY A 8 12.29 -21.83 -9.89
N ILE A 9 12.02 -20.74 -9.17
CA ILE A 9 10.93 -20.67 -8.18
C ILE A 9 9.60 -20.62 -8.93
N ILE A 10 8.68 -21.51 -8.57
CA ILE A 10 7.31 -21.52 -9.10
C ILE A 10 6.54 -20.36 -8.46
N ILE A 11 6.02 -19.46 -9.28
CA ILE A 11 5.11 -18.40 -8.83
C ILE A 11 3.74 -19.04 -8.64
N THR A 12 3.26 -19.04 -7.40
CA THR A 12 1.90 -19.48 -7.05
C THR A 12 0.91 -18.32 -7.22
N ASP A 13 -0.36 -18.65 -7.38
CA ASP A 13 -1.42 -17.67 -7.61
C ASP A 13 -1.51 -16.68 -6.42
N ASP A 14 -1.34 -17.17 -5.18
CA ASP A 14 -1.23 -16.35 -3.95
C ASP A 14 -0.14 -15.25 -4.02
N VAL A 15 0.99 -15.52 -4.68
CA VAL A 15 2.10 -14.55 -4.79
C VAL A 15 1.71 -13.43 -5.77
N VAL A 16 0.97 -13.77 -6.83
CA VAL A 16 0.47 -12.80 -7.82
C VAL A 16 -0.59 -11.90 -7.19
N GLU A 17 -1.56 -12.47 -6.47
CA GLU A 17 -2.60 -11.73 -5.76
C GLU A 17 -2.02 -10.77 -4.72
N ARG A 18 -1.08 -11.23 -3.90
CA ARG A 18 -0.40 -10.38 -2.92
C ARG A 18 0.37 -9.24 -3.56
N ALA A 19 1.04 -9.49 -4.69
CA ALA A 19 1.75 -8.45 -5.43
C ALA A 19 0.77 -7.42 -6.04
N GLN A 20 -0.41 -7.86 -6.48
CA GLN A 20 -1.47 -7.00 -6.98
C GLN A 20 -2.04 -6.10 -5.88
N VAL A 21 -2.31 -6.65 -4.69
CA VAL A 21 -2.73 -5.87 -3.51
C VAL A 21 -1.65 -4.89 -3.09
N ALA A 22 -0.39 -5.31 -2.99
CA ALA A 22 0.73 -4.43 -2.63
C ALA A 22 0.96 -3.28 -3.65
N SER A 23 0.33 -3.37 -4.84
CA SER A 23 0.36 -2.30 -5.83
C SER A 23 -0.58 -1.15 -5.48
N THR A 24 -1.68 -1.38 -4.76
CA THR A 24 -2.71 -0.36 -4.48
C THR A 24 -3.10 -0.25 -3.00
N CYS A 25 -2.62 -1.14 -2.14
CA CYS A 25 -2.88 -1.15 -0.70
C CYS A 25 -1.57 -1.26 0.09
N GLY A 26 -1.54 -0.64 1.27
CA GLY A 26 -0.40 -0.73 2.18
C GLY A 26 -0.77 -0.43 3.63
N LEU A 27 0.06 -0.93 4.54
CA LEU A 27 -0.03 -0.66 5.97
C LEU A 27 0.79 0.59 6.32
N VAL A 28 0.19 1.54 7.01
CA VAL A 28 0.89 2.75 7.45
C VAL A 28 1.88 2.42 8.56
N LEU A 29 3.18 2.43 8.22
CA LEU A 29 4.26 2.17 9.18
C LEU A 29 4.60 3.40 10.03
N ALA A 30 4.56 4.59 9.43
CA ALA A 30 4.86 5.87 10.06
C ALA A 30 4.18 7.02 9.31
N LEU A 31 4.00 8.15 10.01
CA LEU A 31 3.56 9.42 9.42
C LEU A 31 4.64 10.47 9.66
N GLY A 32 4.91 11.29 8.65
CA GLY A 32 5.81 12.43 8.79
C GLY A 32 5.22 13.48 9.74
N PRO A 33 6.07 14.37 10.31
CA PRO A 33 5.63 15.35 11.29
C PRO A 33 4.58 16.33 10.74
N ASP A 34 4.63 16.63 9.44
CA ASP A 34 3.73 17.58 8.76
C ASP A 34 2.53 16.94 8.05
N CYS A 35 2.43 15.61 8.10
CA CYS A 35 1.35 14.85 7.50
C CYS A 35 -0.01 15.30 8.06
N TYR A 36 -0.96 15.63 7.18
CA TYR A 36 -2.31 16.09 7.51
C TYR A 36 -2.38 17.34 8.42
N ARG A 37 -1.34 18.20 8.43
CA ARG A 37 -1.37 19.45 9.21
C ARG A 37 -2.26 20.53 8.62
N ASP A 38 -2.41 20.55 7.30
CA ASP A 38 -3.26 21.51 6.61
C ASP A 38 -4.75 21.29 6.95
N LYS A 39 -5.31 22.22 7.74
CA LYS A 39 -6.70 22.15 8.21
C LYS A 39 -7.72 22.57 7.15
N GLU A 40 -7.31 23.35 6.16
CA GLU A 40 -8.18 23.73 5.03
C GLU A 40 -8.35 22.53 4.09
N ARG A 41 -7.24 21.83 3.82
CA ARG A 41 -7.25 20.61 3.01
C ARG A 41 -7.88 19.42 3.72
N TYR A 42 -7.63 19.27 5.03
CA TYR A 42 -8.10 18.14 5.84
C TYR A 42 -8.99 18.60 7.01
N PRO A 43 -10.17 19.20 6.73
CA PRO A 43 -11.04 19.79 7.76
C PRO A 43 -11.64 18.73 8.69
N LYS A 44 -11.74 17.48 8.22
CA LYS A 44 -12.22 16.32 9.00
C LYS A 44 -11.10 15.58 9.74
N GLY A 45 -9.87 16.06 9.64
CA GLY A 45 -8.69 15.41 10.20
C GLY A 45 -8.00 14.43 9.24
N PRO A 46 -7.03 13.67 9.74
CA PRO A 46 -6.20 12.79 8.92
C PRO A 46 -7.01 11.61 8.36
N TRP A 47 -6.68 11.19 7.13
CA TRP A 47 -7.29 9.99 6.52
C TRP A 47 -6.88 8.71 7.24
N CYS A 48 -5.66 8.65 7.77
CA CYS A 48 -5.10 7.45 8.35
C CYS A 48 -4.20 7.76 9.55
N LYS A 49 -3.84 6.70 10.28
CA LYS A 49 -2.85 6.72 11.37
C LYS A 49 -1.91 5.54 11.22
N LYS A 50 -0.83 5.50 12.00
CA LYS A 50 0.02 4.31 12.10
C LYS A 50 -0.83 3.07 12.39
N GLY A 51 -0.63 2.02 11.60
CA GLY A 51 -1.38 0.76 11.69
C GLY A 51 -2.67 0.72 10.86
N SER A 52 -3.08 1.81 10.21
CA SER A 52 -4.20 1.78 9.26
C SER A 52 -3.77 1.11 7.95
N TRP A 53 -4.67 0.34 7.34
CA TRP A 53 -4.55 -0.04 5.93
C TRP A 53 -5.15 1.07 5.06
N ILE A 54 -4.39 1.45 4.04
CA ILE A 54 -4.75 2.52 3.13
C ILE A 54 -4.76 2.04 1.69
N ILE A 55 -5.57 2.68 0.87
CA ILE A 55 -5.59 2.54 -0.58
C ILE A 55 -4.97 3.78 -1.21
N PHE A 56 -4.12 3.57 -2.21
CA PHE A 56 -3.46 4.61 -2.99
C PHE A 56 -3.41 4.19 -4.46
N ALA A 57 -3.20 5.14 -5.36
CA ALA A 57 -3.09 4.84 -6.79
C ALA A 57 -1.87 3.93 -7.08
N ARG A 58 -1.99 3.03 -8.05
CA ARG A 58 -0.97 1.99 -8.35
C ARG A 58 0.48 2.50 -8.50
N TYR A 59 0.62 3.74 -8.96
CA TYR A 59 1.90 4.38 -9.25
C TYR A 59 2.21 5.55 -8.32
N ALA A 60 1.46 5.71 -7.23
CA ALA A 60 1.69 6.75 -6.24
C ALA A 60 2.99 6.53 -5.47
N GLY A 61 3.63 7.62 -5.09
CA GLY A 61 4.83 7.65 -4.28
C GLY A 61 6.07 6.96 -4.84
N SER A 62 7.07 6.87 -3.97
CA SER A 62 8.39 6.31 -4.29
C SER A 62 8.61 4.98 -3.59
N ARG A 63 9.07 3.98 -4.36
CA ARG A 63 9.45 2.66 -3.84
C ARG A 63 10.87 2.69 -3.32
N ILE A 64 11.06 2.26 -2.08
CA ILE A 64 12.35 2.26 -1.40
C ILE A 64 12.62 0.84 -0.91
N LYS A 65 13.73 0.25 -1.33
CA LYS A 65 14.18 -1.05 -0.83
C LYS A 65 14.90 -0.86 0.49
N ILE A 66 14.55 -1.69 1.46
CA ILE A 66 15.18 -1.74 2.79
C ILE A 66 15.51 -3.20 3.16
N ASP A 67 16.32 -3.39 4.19
CA ASP A 67 16.52 -4.70 4.78
C ASP A 67 15.17 -5.20 5.35
N GLY A 68 14.63 -6.26 4.75
CA GLY A 68 13.32 -6.81 5.11
C GLY A 68 12.20 -6.55 4.11
N GLY A 69 12.42 -5.80 3.03
CA GLY A 69 11.44 -5.69 1.93
C GLY A 69 11.45 -4.37 1.16
N GLU A 70 10.30 -4.04 0.58
CA GLU A 70 10.03 -2.76 -0.09
C GLU A 70 9.05 -1.95 0.76
N VAL A 71 9.36 -0.68 0.98
CA VAL A 71 8.43 0.30 1.54
C VAL A 71 8.09 1.35 0.49
N ARG A 72 6.98 2.05 0.69
CA ARG A 72 6.53 3.13 -0.17
C ARG A 72 6.41 4.41 0.62
N LEU A 73 7.08 5.46 0.14
CA LEU A 73 6.90 6.83 0.64
C LEU A 73 5.81 7.49 -0.19
N LEU A 74 4.75 7.93 0.47
CA LEU A 74 3.60 8.62 -0.13
C LEU A 74 3.52 10.04 0.42
N ASN A 75 3.03 10.97 -0.41
CA ASN A 75 2.45 12.20 0.11
C ASN A 75 1.09 11.89 0.76
N ASP A 76 0.70 12.71 1.71
CA ASP A 76 -0.51 12.51 2.51
C ASP A 76 -1.81 12.63 1.69
N ASP A 77 -1.75 13.33 0.56
CA ASP A 77 -2.82 13.48 -0.41
C ASP A 77 -2.94 12.36 -1.45
N GLU A 78 -2.00 11.42 -1.49
CA GLU A 78 -2.09 10.24 -2.34
C GLU A 78 -2.91 9.10 -1.70
N VAL A 79 -3.33 9.28 -0.44
CA VAL A 79 -4.22 8.35 0.27
C VAL A 79 -5.66 8.59 -0.18
N LEU A 80 -6.26 7.56 -0.79
CA LEU A 80 -7.59 7.62 -1.40
C LEU A 80 -8.70 7.03 -0.52
N ALA A 81 -8.36 6.04 0.30
CA ALA A 81 -9.30 5.39 1.22
C ALA A 81 -8.56 4.64 2.34
N THR A 82 -9.31 4.23 3.35
CA THR A 82 -8.89 3.25 4.37
C THR A 82 -9.74 1.99 4.26
N VAL A 83 -9.13 0.83 4.54
CA VAL A 83 -9.82 -0.47 4.63
C VAL A 83 -9.52 -1.12 5.97
N GLU A 84 -10.36 -2.05 6.41
CA GLU A 84 -10.12 -2.78 7.66
C GLU A 84 -9.13 -3.93 7.42
N ASN A 85 -9.31 -4.66 6.32
CA ASN A 85 -8.43 -5.72 5.88
C ASN A 85 -7.96 -5.45 4.42
N PRO A 86 -6.66 -5.58 4.09
CA PRO A 86 -6.18 -5.48 2.71
C PRO A 86 -6.84 -6.49 1.77
N GLU A 87 -7.37 -7.59 2.28
CA GLU A 87 -8.08 -8.62 1.50
C GLU A 87 -9.47 -8.14 1.03
N ASP A 88 -10.03 -7.07 1.63
CA ASP A 88 -11.33 -6.51 1.25
C ASP A 88 -11.36 -5.98 -0.20
N ILE A 89 -10.19 -5.81 -0.82
CA ILE A 89 -10.06 -5.35 -2.22
C ILE A 89 -9.93 -6.49 -3.23
N PHE A 90 -9.93 -7.74 -2.77
CA PHE A 90 -10.02 -8.89 -3.66
C PHE A 90 -11.41 -8.97 -4.26
N HIS A 91 -11.49 -8.81 -5.58
CA HIS A 91 -12.74 -8.88 -6.33
C HIS A 91 -12.98 -10.24 -7.02
N ASP A 92 -11.96 -11.08 -7.09
CA ASP A 92 -12.04 -12.42 -7.66
C ASP A 92 -12.34 -13.43 -6.53
N LEU A 93 -13.62 -13.74 -6.36
CA LEU A 93 -14.10 -14.97 -5.68
C LEU A 93 -14.41 -16.03 -6.74
#